data_AF-A0A1E5IMG9-F1
#
_entry.id   AF-A0A1E5IMG9-F1
#
_cell.length_a   1.000
_cell.length_b   1.000
_cell.length_c   1.000
_cell.angle_alpha   90.00
_cell.angle_beta   90.00
_cell.angle_gamma   90.00
#
_symmetry.space_group_name_H-M   'P 1'
#
loop_
_entity.id
_entity.type
_entity.pdbx_description
1 polymer ?
#
loop_
_entity_poly.entity_id
_entity_poly.type
_entity_poly.pdbx_seq_one_letter_code
_entity_poly.pdbx_strand_id
1 'polypeptide(L)'
;MKQFISEKSFPHEHFTTTKTVGNMKDESVRKSFLISLKLNPAKLVCADQIHSSNVKIVGASDRDTFVGGCDGLITADKEIILGIFTADCVPLLVSYGNGELKAAIHI
;
A
#
# COMPACT_ATOMS: atom_id res chain seq x y z
N MET A 1 -14.11 -6.62 15.33
CA MET A 1 -12.91 -6.91 14.53
C MET A 1 -13.35 -7.58 13.23
N LYS A 2 -13.51 -6.76 12.19
CA LYS A 2 -13.72 -7.02 10.75
C LYS A 2 -14.52 -5.82 10.23
N GLN A 3 -13.90 -5.00 9.41
CA GLN A 3 -14.63 -4.02 8.62
C GLN A 3 -13.90 -3.82 7.29
N PHE A 4 -13.67 -4.95 6.62
CA PHE A 4 -13.54 -4.89 5.17
C PHE A 4 -14.84 -4.32 4.64
N ILE A 5 -14.73 -3.21 3.92
CA ILE A 5 -15.83 -2.59 3.23
C ILE A 5 -15.83 -3.21 1.84
N SER A 6 -16.95 -3.82 1.47
CA SER A 6 -17.21 -4.25 0.10
C SER A 6 -18.26 -3.32 -0.46
N GLU A 7 -17.88 -2.52 -1.43
CA GLU A 7 -18.79 -1.62 -2.13
C GLU A 7 -19.09 -2.18 -3.51
N LYS A 8 -20.35 -2.13 -3.94
CA LYS A 8 -20.77 -2.62 -5.28
C LYS A 8 -19.98 -1.98 -6.42
N SER A 9 -19.49 -0.75 -6.21
CA SER A 9 -18.78 0.05 -7.21
C SER A 9 -17.26 -0.10 -7.14
N PHE A 10 -16.71 -0.85 -6.17
CA PHE A 10 -15.27 -0.99 -5.99
C PHE A 10 -14.88 -2.49 -5.98
N PRO A 11 -14.17 -2.97 -7.02
CA PRO A 11 -13.97 -4.41 -7.27
C PRO A 11 -12.97 -5.10 -6.33
N HIS A 12 -12.44 -4.38 -5.32
CA HIS A 12 -11.41 -4.88 -4.42
C HIS A 12 -11.80 -4.68 -2.95
N GLU A 13 -11.39 -5.60 -2.08
CA GLU A 13 -11.56 -5.38 -0.64
C GLU A 13 -10.71 -4.19 -0.20
N HIS A 14 -11.32 -3.29 0.57
CA HIS A 14 -10.66 -2.12 1.13
C HIS A 14 -11.17 -1.88 2.55
N PHE A 15 -10.52 -0.96 3.25
CA PHE A 15 -10.89 -0.57 4.61
C PHE A 15 -10.48 0.88 4.83
N THR A 16 -11.10 1.52 5.81
CA THR A 16 -10.71 2.87 6.25
C THR A 16 -10.09 2.80 7.63
N THR A 17 -9.07 3.61 7.88
CA THR A 17 -8.55 3.81 9.22
C THR A 17 -9.33 4.97 9.86
N THR A 18 -10.21 4.65 10.78
CA THR A 18 -10.79 5.65 11.70
C THR A 18 -10.12 5.50 13.07
N LYS A 19 -10.39 6.44 13.99
CA LYS A 19 -9.91 6.34 15.39
C LYS A 19 -10.23 4.98 16.04
N THR A 20 -11.32 4.33 15.65
CA THR A 20 -11.74 3.04 16.20
C THR A 20 -11.09 1.84 15.52
N VAL A 21 -10.53 2.00 14.32
CA VAL A 21 -9.91 0.92 13.52
C VAL A 21 -8.38 0.90 13.67
N GLY A 22 -7.79 1.99 14.18
CA GLY A 22 -6.37 2.10 14.51
C GLY A 22 -5.56 2.89 13.49
N ASN A 23 -4.24 2.95 13.71
CA ASN A 23 -3.30 3.70 12.88
C ASN A 23 -2.49 2.73 12.00
N MET A 24 -2.62 2.81 10.67
CA MET A 24 -1.86 1.94 9.77
C MET A 24 -0.36 2.26 9.68
N LYS A 25 0.10 3.39 10.25
CA LYS A 25 1.54 3.61 10.49
C LYS A 25 2.07 2.74 11.63
N ASP A 26 1.23 2.29 12.56
CA ASP A 26 1.59 1.31 13.58
C ASP A 26 1.84 -0.06 12.92
N GLU A 27 3.02 -0.61 13.17
CA GLU A 27 3.45 -1.88 12.58
C GLU A 27 2.57 -3.05 13.01
N SER A 28 2.15 -3.11 14.27
CA SER A 28 1.35 -4.23 14.80
C SER A 28 -0.04 -4.27 14.16
N VAL A 29 -0.65 -3.10 13.96
CA VAL A 29 -1.94 -2.93 13.29
C VAL A 29 -1.80 -3.33 11.82
N ARG A 30 -0.78 -2.80 11.13
CA ARG A 30 -0.52 -3.09 9.71
C ARG A 30 -0.21 -4.56 9.45
N LYS A 31 0.61 -5.20 10.29
CA LYS A 31 0.92 -6.64 10.19
C LYS A 31 -0.33 -7.48 10.39
N SER A 32 -1.12 -7.19 11.42
CA SER A 32 -2.39 -7.89 11.68
C SER A 32 -3.37 -7.76 10.52
N PHE A 33 -3.45 -6.56 9.92
CA PHE A 33 -4.27 -6.31 8.75
C PHE A 33 -3.84 -7.17 7.54
N LEU A 34 -2.56 -7.15 7.18
CA LEU A 34 -2.04 -7.93 6.04
C LEU A 34 -2.23 -9.45 6.25
N ILE A 35 -1.99 -9.94 7.48
CA ILE A 35 -2.23 -11.35 7.82
C ILE A 35 -3.71 -11.72 7.62
N SER A 36 -4.63 -10.83 7.97
CA SER A 36 -6.07 -11.07 7.77
C SER A 36 -6.47 -11.20 6.29
N LEU A 37 -5.71 -10.56 5.40
CA LEU A 37 -5.82 -10.69 3.94
C LEU A 37 -5.05 -11.89 3.36
N LYS A 38 -4.44 -12.73 4.21
CA LYS A 38 -3.53 -13.81 3.80
C LYS A 38 -2.30 -13.30 3.01
N LEU A 39 -1.90 -12.05 3.25
CA LEU A 39 -0.70 -11.46 2.68
C LEU A 39 0.45 -11.56 3.67
N ASN A 40 1.66 -11.79 3.17
CA ASN A 40 2.87 -11.81 4.00
C ASN A 40 3.32 -10.36 4.29
N PRO A 41 3.33 -9.90 5.55
CA PRO A 41 3.75 -8.53 5.87
C PRO A 41 5.19 -8.20 5.47
N ALA A 42 6.08 -9.20 5.46
CA ALA A 42 7.47 -9.03 5.06
C ALA A 42 7.64 -8.74 3.56
N LYS A 43 6.57 -8.74 2.78
CA LYS A 43 6.57 -8.37 1.36
C LYS A 43 6.16 -6.91 1.12
N LEU A 44 5.71 -6.21 2.16
CA LEU A 44 5.21 -4.84 2.05
C LEU A 44 6.36 -3.83 1.89
N VAL A 45 6.17 -2.87 0.99
CA VAL A 45 7.01 -1.67 0.86
C VAL A 45 6.09 -0.46 0.87
N CYS A 46 6.33 0.48 1.78
CA CYS A 46 5.52 1.68 1.91
C CYS A 46 6.28 2.92 1.44
N ALA A 47 5.58 3.89 0.85
CA ALA A 47 6.15 5.22 0.64
C ALA A 47 6.12 6.02 1.95
N ASP A 48 7.20 6.73 2.26
CA ASP A 48 7.21 7.80 3.27
C ASP A 48 7.05 9.15 2.55
N GLN A 49 5.78 9.44 2.29
CA GLN A 49 5.26 10.50 1.43
C GLN A 49 5.65 11.90 1.89
N ILE A 50 6.03 12.75 0.94
CA ILE A 50 6.44 14.15 1.18
C ILE A 50 5.66 15.16 0.32
N HIS A 51 4.56 14.76 -0.29
CA HIS A 51 3.74 15.56 -1.23
C HIS A 51 4.55 16.06 -2.43
N SER A 52 5.38 15.18 -2.98
CA SER A 52 6.16 15.37 -4.21
C SER A 52 5.58 14.61 -5.39
N SER A 53 6.17 14.79 -6.57
CA SER A 53 5.92 13.96 -7.76
C SER A 53 6.93 12.82 -7.93
N ASN A 54 7.78 12.57 -6.93
CA ASN A 54 8.84 11.58 -7.03
C ASN A 54 8.28 10.16 -6.96
N VAL A 55 8.66 9.32 -7.93
CA VAL A 55 8.34 7.89 -7.96
C VAL A 55 9.65 7.10 -7.87
N LYS A 56 9.69 6.11 -6.96
CA LYS A 56 10.87 5.24 -6.79
C LYS A 56 10.60 3.81 -7.24
N ILE A 57 11.59 3.25 -7.94
CA ILE A 57 11.61 1.83 -8.29
C ILE A 57 12.06 1.06 -7.04
N VAL A 58 11.28 0.05 -6.64
CA VAL A 58 11.56 -0.77 -5.45
C VAL A 58 11.68 -2.25 -5.78
N GLY A 59 12.47 -2.96 -4.99
CA GLY A 59 12.82 -4.36 -5.17
C GLY A 59 12.88 -5.13 -3.85
N ALA A 60 13.36 -6.37 -3.92
CA ALA A 60 13.41 -7.27 -2.77
C ALA A 60 14.19 -6.72 -1.56
N SER A 61 15.15 -5.82 -1.81
CA SER A 61 15.94 -5.13 -0.78
C SER A 61 15.14 -4.11 0.05
N ASP A 62 14.01 -3.64 -0.46
CA ASP A 62 13.19 -2.58 0.17
C ASP A 62 12.04 -3.16 1.00
N ARG A 63 11.96 -4.49 1.10
CA ARG A 63 10.90 -5.20 1.85
C ARG A 63 10.88 -4.83 3.33
N ASP A 64 9.68 -4.70 3.87
CA ASP A 64 9.40 -4.28 5.26
C ASP A 64 10.00 -2.90 5.59
N THR A 65 10.06 -1.99 4.61
CA THR A 65 10.58 -0.62 4.81
C THR A 65 9.60 0.47 4.41
N PHE A 66 9.94 1.68 4.84
CA PHE A 66 9.37 2.94 4.40
C PHE A 66 10.39 3.66 3.52
N VAL A 67 10.09 3.80 2.24
CA VAL A 67 10.96 4.43 1.24
C VAL A 67 10.71 5.94 1.26
N GLY A 68 11.68 6.70 1.77
CA GLY A 68 11.58 8.16 1.89
C GLY A 68 11.80 8.94 0.61
N GLY A 69 11.35 10.19 0.60
CA GLY A 69 11.59 11.15 -0.48
C GLY A 69 10.80 10.87 -1.76
N CYS A 70 9.68 10.15 -1.64
CA CYS A 70 8.80 9.81 -2.76
C CYS A 70 7.35 9.68 -2.32
N ASP A 71 6.46 9.86 -3.28
CA ASP A 71 5.00 9.72 -3.11
C ASP A 71 4.43 8.61 -4.00
N GLY A 72 5.26 8.04 -4.87
CA GLY A 72 4.94 6.85 -5.63
C GLY A 72 6.00 5.78 -5.54
N LEU A 73 5.55 4.53 -5.59
CA LEU A 73 6.39 3.35 -5.74
C LEU A 73 6.00 2.59 -7.00
N ILE A 74 6.98 2.02 -7.69
CA ILE A 74 6.78 1.16 -8.86
C ILE A 74 7.69 -0.06 -8.75
N THR A 75 7.21 -1.22 -9.17
CA THR A 75 8.01 -2.46 -9.16
C THR A 75 7.58 -3.42 -10.25
N ALA A 76 8.54 -4.23 -10.69
CA ALA A 76 8.30 -5.43 -11.49
C ALA A 76 8.44 -6.73 -10.66
N ASP A 77 8.81 -6.63 -9.37
CA ASP A 77 8.87 -7.80 -8.48
C ASP A 77 7.43 -8.20 -8.09
N LYS A 78 7.02 -9.39 -8.57
CA LYS A 78 5.70 -9.96 -8.30
C LYS A 78 5.50 -10.23 -6.81
N GLU A 79 6.58 -10.47 -6.07
CA GLU A 79 6.55 -10.76 -4.64
C GLU A 79 6.39 -9.52 -3.76
N ILE A 80 6.49 -8.30 -4.30
CA ILE A 80 6.34 -7.07 -3.51
C ILE A 80 4.89 -6.63 -3.41
N ILE A 81 4.48 -6.19 -2.22
CA ILE A 81 3.21 -5.50 -1.99
C ILE A 81 3.52 -4.01 -1.83
N LEU A 82 2.86 -3.15 -2.60
CA LEU A 82 3.06 -1.70 -2.52
C LEU A 82 2.03 -1.06 -1.58
N GLY A 83 2.48 -0.14 -0.74
CA GLY A 83 1.64 0.62 0.18
C GLY A 83 1.85 2.12 0.05
N ILE A 84 0.74 2.86 0.02
CA ILE A 84 0.66 4.32 0.16
C ILE A 84 -0.41 4.64 1.21
N PHE A 85 -0.34 5.82 1.82
CA PHE A 85 -1.30 6.27 2.81
C PHE A 85 -2.06 7.48 2.26
N THR A 86 -3.38 7.43 2.28
CA THR A 86 -4.21 8.54 1.79
C THR A 86 -5.25 8.91 2.83
N ALA A 87 -5.47 10.21 2.99
CA ALA A 87 -6.64 10.79 3.65
C ALA A 87 -6.95 12.07 2.86
N ASP A 88 -8.08 12.07 2.15
CA ASP A 88 -8.51 13.09 1.17
C ASP A 88 -7.68 13.18 -0.12
N CYS A 89 -6.38 12.84 -0.09
CA CYS A 89 -5.53 12.72 -1.28
C CYS A 89 -5.91 11.50 -2.14
N VAL A 90 -5.62 11.55 -3.43
CA VAL A 90 -6.09 10.56 -4.42
C VAL A 90 -5.07 9.42 -4.56
N PRO A 91 -5.44 8.16 -4.27
CA PRO A 91 -4.60 7.02 -4.62
C PRO A 91 -4.71 6.69 -6.11
N LEU A 92 -3.59 6.65 -6.82
CA LEU A 92 -3.48 6.12 -8.18
C LEU A 92 -2.77 4.76 -8.15
N LEU A 93 -3.52 3.70 -8.48
CA LEU A 93 -3.01 2.34 -8.62
C LEU A 93 -2.83 2.01 -10.10
N VAL A 94 -1.64 1.57 -10.49
CA VAL A 94 -1.31 1.22 -11.88
C VAL A 94 -0.91 -0.25 -11.95
N SER A 95 -1.37 -0.95 -12.98
CA SER A 95 -0.96 -2.32 -13.29
C SER A 95 -0.78 -2.45 -14.81
N TYR A 96 0.28 -3.16 -15.22
CA TYR A 96 0.58 -3.49 -16.59
C TYR A 96 0.91 -4.97 -16.72
N GLY A 97 0.61 -5.56 -17.89
CA GLY A 97 0.95 -6.95 -18.19
C GLY A 97 0.37 -7.96 -17.19
N ASN A 98 -0.86 -7.73 -16.72
CA ASN A 98 -1.50 -8.55 -15.67
C ASN A 98 -0.66 -8.65 -14.37
N GLY A 99 -0.04 -7.53 -13.95
CA GLY A 99 0.75 -7.43 -12.73
C GLY A 99 2.24 -7.73 -12.90
N GLU A 100 2.74 -7.82 -14.15
CA GLU A 100 4.19 -7.80 -14.44
C GLU A 100 4.86 -6.51 -13.99
N LEU A 101 4.13 -5.40 -14.04
CA LEU A 101 4.55 -4.13 -13.47
C LEU A 101 3.37 -3.52 -12.72
N LYS A 102 3.63 -2.98 -11.54
CA LYS A 102 2.63 -2.36 -10.68
C LYS A 102 3.18 -1.11 -10.00
N ALA A 103 2.32 -0.13 -9.77
CA ALA A 103 2.65 1.09 -9.04
C ALA A 103 1.51 1.51 -8.10
N ALA A 104 1.87 2.16 -7.01
CA ALA A 104 0.96 2.83 -6.10
C ALA A 104 1.48 4.25 -5.86
N ILE A 105 0.65 5.25 -6.13
CA ILE A 105 1.02 6.67 -6.14
C ILE A 105 0.02 7.48 -5.34
N HIS A 106 0.51 8.33 -4.46
CA HIS A 106 -0.24 9.35 -3.75
C HIS A 106 -0.23 10.66 -4.55
N ILE A 107 -1.41 11.22 -4.83
CA ILE A 107 -1.63 12.47 -5.57
C ILE A 107 -2.37 13.48 -4.70
#